data_AF-A0A2Z6AFL9-F1
#
_entry.id   AF-A0A2Z6AFL9-F1
#
_cell.length_a   1.000
_cell.length_b   1.000
_cell.length_c   1.000
_cell.angle_alpha   90.00
_cell.angle_beta   90.00
_cell.angle_gamma   90.00
#
_symmetry.space_group_name_H-M   'P 1'
#
loop_
_entity.id
_entity.type
_entity.pdbx_description
1 polymer ?
#
loop_
_entity_poly.entity_id
_entity_poly.type
_entity_poly.pdbx_seq_one_letter_code
_entity_poly.pdbx_strand_id
1 'polypeptide(L)'
;MPTLDRIAATYGPKGLTVLTISQDNQGLKAAKPFFEKHPLPHLKGWADPENHLGFHYATGLLPTTVIYDAQGKEMVRVIGAMDWEGAEAKALIDAAIKS
;
A
#
# COMPACT_ATOMS: atom_id res chain seq x y z
N MET A 1 10.00 3.55 -2.42
CA MET A 1 8.74 4.07 -1.85
C MET A 1 8.98 4.63 -0.44
N PRO A 2 9.77 5.71 -0.27
CA PRO A 2 10.16 6.18 1.07
C PRO A 2 8.99 6.74 1.89
N THR A 3 8.07 7.46 1.24
CA THR A 3 6.86 8.03 1.86
C THR A 3 5.98 6.95 2.49
N LEU A 4 5.74 5.83 1.80
CA LEU A 4 4.94 4.73 2.35
C LEU A 4 5.62 4.06 3.56
N ASP A 5 6.95 3.96 3.56
CA ASP A 5 7.70 3.41 4.70
C ASP A 5 7.59 4.31 5.93
N ARG A 6 7.66 5.64 5.75
CA ARG A 6 7.43 6.60 6.84
C ARG A 6 6.00 6.54 7.38
N ILE A 7 5.01 6.33 6.52
CA ILE A 7 3.62 6.14 6.94
C ILE A 7 3.47 4.86 7.75
N ALA A 8 4.04 3.74 7.29
CA ALA A 8 4.07 2.49 8.05
C ALA A 8 4.76 2.66 9.42
N ALA A 9 5.87 3.40 9.48
CA ALA A 9 6.56 3.70 10.74
C ALA A 9 5.70 4.54 11.71
N THR A 10 5.03 5.57 11.18
CA THR A 10 4.27 6.54 11.98
C THR A 10 2.96 5.96 12.51
N TYR A 11 2.27 5.17 11.68
CA TYR A 11 0.93 4.66 11.96
C TYR A 11 0.90 3.17 12.35
N GLY A 12 2.00 2.43 12.13
CA GLY A 12 2.15 1.04 12.55
C GLY A 12 1.84 0.82 14.05
N PRO A 13 2.41 1.63 14.97
CA PRO A 13 2.08 1.56 16.40
C PRO A 13 0.60 1.86 16.72
N LYS A 14 -0.15 2.47 15.78
CA LYS A 14 -1.58 2.77 15.91
C LYS A 14 -2.48 1.71 15.25
N GLY A 15 -1.90 0.63 14.73
CA GLY A 15 -2.63 -0.48 14.12
C GLY A 15 -2.69 -0.46 12.59
N LEU A 16 -2.06 0.50 11.90
CA LEU A 16 -2.00 0.48 10.44
C LEU A 16 -1.02 -0.59 9.95
N THR A 17 -1.44 -1.38 8.96
CA THR A 17 -0.53 -2.23 8.18
C THR A 17 -0.49 -1.76 6.73
N VAL A 18 0.70 -1.48 6.21
CA VAL A 18 0.90 -1.11 4.80
C VAL A 18 1.36 -2.34 4.02
N LEU A 19 0.55 -2.78 3.05
CA LEU A 19 0.87 -3.91 2.18
C LEU A 19 1.29 -3.40 0.80
N THR A 20 2.59 -3.45 0.51
CA THR A 20 3.10 -3.17 -0.84
C THR A 20 3.09 -4.44 -1.68
N ILE A 21 2.29 -4.46 -2.75
CA ILE A 21 2.08 -5.64 -3.59
C ILE A 21 2.52 -5.29 -5.02
N SER A 22 3.57 -5.96 -5.50
CA SER A 22 4.04 -5.84 -6.89
C SER A 22 3.17 -6.70 -7.80
N GLN A 23 2.81 -6.14 -8.94
CA GLN A 23 2.08 -6.83 -10.03
C GLN A 23 3.02 -7.17 -11.21
N ASP A 24 4.32 -7.22 -10.95
CA ASP A 24 5.30 -7.68 -11.93
C ASP A 24 5.09 -9.17 -12.22
N ASN A 25 5.00 -9.55 -13.49
CA ASN A 25 4.78 -10.94 -13.92
C ASN A 25 5.91 -11.91 -13.53
N GLN A 26 7.08 -11.39 -13.16
CA GLN A 26 8.21 -12.16 -12.63
C GLN A 26 8.09 -12.42 -11.11
N GLY A 27 7.04 -11.90 -10.46
CA GLY A 27 6.76 -12.06 -9.04
C GLY A 27 7.88 -11.52 -8.16
N LEU A 28 8.14 -12.23 -7.05
CA LEU A 28 9.17 -11.83 -6.08
C LEU A 28 10.58 -11.75 -6.68
N LYS A 29 10.86 -12.39 -7.84
CA LYS A 29 12.17 -12.26 -8.50
C LYS A 29 12.45 -10.83 -8.97
N ALA A 30 11.41 -10.07 -9.36
CA ALA A 30 11.54 -8.66 -9.71
C ALA A 30 11.52 -7.74 -8.49
N ALA A 31 10.64 -8.01 -7.52
CA ALA A 31 10.49 -7.16 -6.35
C ALA A 31 11.66 -7.25 -5.35
N LYS A 32 12.25 -8.44 -5.15
CA LYS A 32 13.28 -8.66 -4.14
C LYS A 32 14.52 -7.76 -4.33
N PRO A 33 15.13 -7.64 -5.53
CA PRO A 33 16.26 -6.74 -5.75
C PRO A 33 15.95 -5.27 -5.45
N PHE A 34 14.70 -4.83 -5.60
CA PHE A 34 14.29 -3.47 -5.24
C PHE A 34 14.39 -3.26 -3.72
N PHE A 35 13.84 -4.18 -2.92
CA PHE A 35 13.91 -4.09 -1.45
C PHE A 35 15.33 -4.30 -0.90
N GLU A 36 16.19 -5.05 -1.59
CA GLU A 36 17.61 -5.18 -1.22
C GLU A 36 18.38 -3.88 -1.47
N LYS A 37 18.06 -3.15 -2.54
CA LYS A 37 18.70 -1.87 -2.89
C LYS A 37 18.16 -0.67 -2.11
N HIS A 38 16.91 -0.75 -1.64
CA HIS A 38 16.21 0.32 -0.97
C HIS A 38 15.81 -0.12 0.44
N PRO A 39 16.52 0.33 1.50
CA PRO A 39 16.16 0.02 2.87
C PRO A 39 14.76 0.57 3.20
N LEU A 40 13.80 -0.34 3.37
CA LEU A 40 12.41 -0.04 3.70
C LEU A 40 12.00 -0.92 4.91
N PRO A 41 12.52 -0.64 6.12
CA PRO A 41 12.42 -1.55 7.26
C PRO A 41 11.00 -1.73 7.79
N HIS A 42 10.05 -0.86 7.42
CA HIS A 42 8.66 -0.91 7.85
C HIS A 42 7.73 -1.50 6.78
N LEU A 43 8.27 -1.82 5.60
CA LEU A 43 7.51 -2.38 4.49
C LEU A 43 7.96 -3.80 4.18
N LYS A 44 6.97 -4.63 3.84
CA LYS A 44 7.20 -5.96 3.27
C LYS A 44 6.73 -5.97 1.82
N GLY A 45 7.61 -6.41 0.93
CA GLY A 45 7.28 -6.66 -0.47
C GLY A 45 6.47 -7.96 -0.62
N TRP A 46 5.30 -7.85 -1.23
CA TRP A 46 4.46 -8.97 -1.68
C TRP A 46 4.37 -8.97 -3.21
N ALA A 47 3.87 -10.04 -3.79
CA ALA A 47 3.70 -10.17 -5.24
C ALA A 47 2.34 -10.78 -5.60
N ASP A 48 1.77 -10.30 -6.69
CA ASP A 48 0.55 -10.75 -7.37
C ASP A 48 0.84 -10.85 -8.89
N PRO A 49 1.69 -11.79 -9.33
CA PRO A 49 2.13 -11.86 -10.73
C PRO A 49 1.01 -12.20 -11.72
N GLU A 50 -0.09 -12.79 -11.24
CA GLU A 50 -1.29 -13.10 -12.01
C GLU A 50 -2.27 -11.91 -12.11
N ASN A 51 -1.95 -10.76 -11.50
CA ASN A 51 -2.79 -9.55 -11.48
C ASN A 51 -4.19 -9.76 -10.88
N HIS A 52 -4.37 -10.71 -9.97
CA HIS A 52 -5.67 -11.00 -9.35
C HIS A 52 -6.28 -9.76 -8.69
N LEU A 53 -5.46 -8.92 -8.04
CA LEU A 53 -5.94 -7.69 -7.40
C LEU A 53 -6.35 -6.62 -8.43
N GLY A 54 -5.67 -6.57 -9.58
CA GLY A 54 -6.00 -5.63 -10.65
C GLY A 54 -7.39 -5.91 -11.22
N PHE A 55 -7.71 -7.19 -11.41
CA PHE A 55 -9.05 -7.64 -11.80
C PHE A 55 -10.06 -7.46 -10.67
N HIS A 56 -9.72 -7.83 -9.44
CA HIS A 56 -10.62 -7.71 -8.28
C HIS A 56 -11.08 -6.27 -8.05
N TYR A 57 -10.16 -5.32 -8.14
CA TYR A 57 -10.47 -3.89 -8.00
C TYR A 57 -10.96 -3.23 -9.29
N ALA A 58 -11.06 -3.96 -10.41
CA ALA A 58 -11.56 -3.47 -11.69
C ALA A 58 -10.94 -2.13 -12.15
N THR A 59 -9.69 -1.86 -11.77
CA THR A 59 -8.98 -0.65 -12.23
C THR A 59 -8.06 -0.99 -13.40
N GLY A 60 -7.25 -2.05 -13.27
CA GLY A 60 -6.15 -2.35 -14.19
C GLY A 60 -5.09 -1.23 -14.27
N LEU A 61 -5.17 -0.24 -13.38
CA LEU A 61 -4.32 0.96 -13.38
C LEU A 61 -3.42 0.96 -12.16
N LEU A 62 -2.16 1.33 -12.36
CA LEU A 62 -1.16 1.46 -11.30
C LEU A 62 -0.63 2.89 -11.19
N PRO A 63 -0.30 3.37 -9.98
CA PRO A 63 -0.62 2.72 -8.70
C PRO A 63 -2.11 2.81 -8.39
N THR A 64 -2.66 1.77 -7.74
CA THR A 64 -3.97 1.80 -7.07
C THR A 64 -3.72 1.51 -5.59
N THR A 65 -4.22 2.36 -4.70
CA THR A 65 -4.18 2.15 -3.25
C THR A 65 -5.59 2.02 -2.71
N VAL A 66 -5.82 1.03 -1.86
CA VAL A 66 -7.10 0.78 -1.21
C VAL A 66 -6.89 0.86 0.30
N ILE A 67 -7.75 1.59 1.00
CA ILE A 67 -7.75 1.66 2.46
C ILE A 67 -8.95 0.90 2.98
N TYR A 68 -8.68 -0.01 3.90
CA TYR A 68 -9.67 -0.73 4.68
C TYR A 68 -9.68 -0.21 6.12
N ASP A 69 -10.85 -0.19 6.75
CA ASP A 69 -10.95 0.02 8.20
C ASP A 69 -10.58 -1.24 9.01
N ALA A 70 -10.61 -1.13 10.35
CA ALA A 70 -10.27 -2.23 11.23
C ALA A 70 -11.26 -3.42 11.16
N GLN A 71 -12.44 -3.23 10.54
CA GLN A 71 -13.41 -4.31 10.29
C GLN A 71 -13.26 -4.92 8.89
N GLY A 72 -12.30 -4.46 8.10
CA GLY A 72 -12.04 -4.97 6.75
C GLY A 72 -13.01 -4.43 5.70
N LYS A 73 -13.72 -3.33 5.98
CA LYS A 73 -14.56 -2.66 4.99
C LYS A 73 -13.70 -1.69 4.17
N GLU A 74 -13.84 -1.75 2.85
CA GLU A 74 -13.20 -0.79 1.96
C GLU A 74 -13.78 0.61 2.19
N MET A 75 -12.92 1.55 2.57
CA MET A 75 -13.29 2.93 2.88
C MET A 75 -13.06 3.85 1.69
N VAL A 76 -11.90 3.71 1.03
CA VAL A 76 -11.52 4.55 -0.10
C VAL A 76 -10.58 3.80 -1.03
N ARG A 77 -10.66 4.16 -2.30
CA ARG A 77 -9.75 3.74 -3.37
C ARG A 77 -9.19 4.96 -4.06
N VAL A 78 -7.86 5.01 -4.20
CA VAL A 78 -7.13 6.08 -4.86
C VAL A 78 -6.41 5.49 -6.06
N ILE A 79 -6.69 6.02 -7.25
CA ILE A 79 -6.05 5.63 -8.51
C ILE A 79 -5.09 6.75 -8.92
N GLY A 80 -3.83 6.39 -9.17
CA GLY A 80 -2.76 7.33 -9.44
C GLY A 80 -1.96 7.73 -8.20
N ALA A 81 -1.01 8.63 -8.41
CA ALA A 81 -0.14 9.10 -7.33
C ALA A 81 -0.89 10.05 -6.38
N MET A 82 -0.60 9.93 -5.09
CA MET A 82 -1.09 10.82 -4.03
C MET A 82 0.07 11.16 -3.10
N ASP A 83 0.05 12.37 -2.53
CA ASP A 83 0.95 12.71 -1.42
C ASP A 83 0.44 12.03 -0.13
N TRP A 84 0.98 10.85 0.15
CA TRP A 84 0.60 10.06 1.33
C TRP A 84 1.04 10.68 2.66
N GLU A 85 1.90 11.70 2.65
CA GLU A 85 2.31 12.45 3.84
C GLU A 85 1.52 13.76 4.01
N GLY A 86 0.71 14.11 3.02
CA GLY A 86 -0.16 15.28 3.00
C GLY A 86 -1.33 15.18 3.99
N ALA A 87 -1.98 16.32 4.21
CA ALA A 87 -3.10 16.43 5.16
C ALA A 87 -4.29 15.54 4.78
N GLU A 88 -4.57 15.40 3.49
CA GLU A 88 -5.67 14.58 2.99
C GLU A 88 -5.44 13.09 3.28
N ALA A 89 -4.25 12.56 2.97
CA ALA A 89 -3.91 11.18 3.25
C ALA A 89 -3.94 10.86 4.75
N LYS A 90 -3.41 11.77 5.59
CA LYS A 90 -3.48 11.65 7.05
C LYS A 90 -4.91 11.56 7.55
N ALA A 91 -5.82 12.40 7.02
CA ALA A 91 -7.23 12.37 7.38
C ALA A 91 -7.89 11.05 7.00
N LEU A 92 -7.59 10.49 5.82
CA LEU A 92 -8.10 9.18 5.39
C LEU A 92 -7.62 8.05 6.30
N ILE A 93 -6.32 8.04 6.64
CA ILE A 93 -5.73 7.02 7.51
C ILE A 93 -6.29 7.13 8.94
N ASP A 94 -6.39 8.35 9.47
CA ASP A 94 -6.96 8.59 10.80
C ASP A 94 -8.43 8.18 10.88
N ALA A 95 -9.19 8.35 9.81
CA ALA A 95 -10.57 7.88 9.73
C ALA A 95 -10.64 6.35 9.77
N ALA A 96 -9.82 5.66 8.97
CA ALA A 96 -9.80 4.20 8.89
C ALA A 96 -9.35 3.52 10.19
N ILE A 97 -8.47 4.15 10.97
CA ILE A 97 -8.00 3.63 12.27
C ILE A 97 -9.06 3.78 13.37
N LYS A 98 -9.96 4.77 13.26
CA LYS A 98 -10.97 5.07 14.31
C LYS A 98 -12.24 4.24 14.19
N SER A 99 -12.56 3.77 12.98
CA SER A 99 -13.67 2.86 12.69
C SER A 99 -13.28 1.43 13.04
#